data_AF-A0A1I0V1I2-F1
#
_entry.id   AF-A0A1I0V1I2-F1
#
_cell.length_a   1.000
_cell.length_b   1.000
_cell.length_c   1.000
_cell.angle_alpha   90.00
_cell.angle_beta   90.00
_cell.angle_gamma   90.00
#
_symmetry.space_group_name_H-M   'P 1'
#
loop_
_entity.id
_entity.type
_entity.pdbx_description
1 polymer ?
#
loop_
_entity_poly.entity_id
_entity_poly.type
_entity_poly.pdbx_seq_one_letter_code
_entity_poly.pdbx_strand_id
1 'polypeptide(L)'
;MKKAAKLYALKEVVRRIIEEEPSDSPIIVFPADVAKYFAPLLIHESKEYFMIAMLSSARQIIATSTISIGSLSATTVHPREVFMETLRYPCSAIILVHNHPSGDPTPSKNDISVTRQLVKSGKILDIPVIDHVILGQKRFCSMKMLGYIK
;
A
#
# COMPACT_ATOMS: atom_id res chain seq x y z
N MET A 1 19.99 18.68 -13.56
CA MET A 1 19.04 19.27 -12.58
C MET A 1 17.67 19.64 -13.17
N LYS A 2 17.55 20.37 -14.30
CA LYS A 2 16.24 20.83 -14.83
C LYS A 2 15.22 19.74 -15.24
N LYS A 3 15.68 18.56 -15.69
CA LYS A 3 14.79 17.43 -16.07
C LYS A 3 14.15 16.74 -14.85
N ALA A 4 14.94 16.50 -13.80
CA ALA A 4 14.47 15.85 -12.58
C ALA A 4 13.42 16.69 -11.86
N ALA A 5 13.66 18.00 -11.75
CA ALA A 5 12.69 18.93 -11.14
C ALA A 5 11.35 18.95 -11.89
N LYS A 6 11.36 18.89 -13.24
CA LYS A 6 10.13 18.78 -14.05
C LYS A 6 9.39 17.48 -13.82
N LEU A 7 10.11 16.37 -13.67
CA LEU A 7 9.51 15.06 -13.41
C LEU A 7 8.86 15.01 -12.01
N TYR A 8 9.52 15.58 -11.00
CA TYR A 8 8.94 15.71 -9.66
C TYR A 8 7.70 16.62 -9.66
N ALA A 9 7.75 17.76 -10.35
CA ALA A 9 6.60 18.64 -10.47
C ALA A 9 5.42 17.95 -11.18
N LEU A 10 5.68 17.22 -12.27
CA LEU A 10 4.67 16.46 -12.98
C LEU A 10 4.06 15.36 -12.09
N LYS A 11 4.90 14.65 -11.31
CA LYS A 11 4.45 13.64 -10.35
C LYS A 11 3.49 14.25 -9.32
N GLU A 12 3.84 15.40 -8.76
CA GLU A 12 3.03 16.08 -7.75
C GLU A 12 1.71 16.61 -8.33
N VAL A 13 1.73 17.13 -9.56
CA VAL A 13 0.50 17.55 -10.28
C VAL A 13 -0.42 16.34 -10.53
N VAL A 14 0.12 15.23 -11.02
CA VAL A 14 -0.66 13.99 -11.24
C VAL A 14 -1.25 13.48 -9.93
N ARG A 15 -0.49 13.50 -8.83
CA ARG A 15 -0.97 13.12 -7.50
C ARG A 15 -2.19 13.93 -7.07
N ARG A 16 -2.15 15.26 -7.26
CA ARG A 16 -3.27 16.16 -6.89
C ARG A 16 -4.51 15.98 -7.76
N ILE A 17 -4.33 15.75 -9.06
CA ILE A 17 -5.46 15.48 -9.98
C ILE A 17 -6.19 14.18 -9.56
N ILE A 18 -5.44 13.15 -9.18
CA ILE A 18 -6.02 11.89 -8.67
C ILE A 18 -6.74 12.10 -7.33
N GLU A 19 -6.29 13.05 -6.51
CA GLU A 19 -6.89 13.36 -5.20
C GLU A 19 -8.12 14.29 -5.27
N GLU A 20 -8.31 15.07 -6.34
CA GLU A 20 -9.39 16.09 -6.47
C GLU A 20 -10.67 15.62 -7.18
N GLU A 21 -10.70 14.51 -7.92
CA GLU A 21 -11.94 14.06 -8.60
C GLU A 21 -12.95 13.41 -7.62
N PRO A 22 -14.18 13.94 -7.45
CA PRO A 22 -15.27 13.21 -6.82
C PRO A 22 -15.94 12.29 -7.87
N SER A 23 -16.13 11.00 -7.54
CA SER A 23 -16.79 9.93 -8.33
C SER A 23 -15.95 9.40 -9.51
N ASP A 24 -14.93 8.57 -9.32
CA ASP A 24 -15.03 7.14 -8.95
C ASP A 24 -13.74 6.71 -8.24
N SER A 25 -13.69 6.71 -6.89
CA SER A 25 -12.53 6.08 -6.23
C SER A 25 -12.51 4.60 -6.64
N PRO A 26 -11.32 4.03 -6.91
CA PRO A 26 -11.20 2.73 -7.54
C PRO A 26 -11.82 1.64 -6.66
N ILE A 27 -12.67 0.82 -7.28
CA ILE A 27 -13.17 -0.41 -6.68
C ILE A 27 -12.10 -1.49 -6.85
N ILE A 28 -11.68 -2.08 -5.74
CA ILE A 28 -10.68 -3.15 -5.74
C ILE A 28 -11.38 -4.50 -5.78
N VAL A 29 -11.22 -5.22 -6.89
CA VAL A 29 -11.75 -6.57 -7.06
C VAL A 29 -10.62 -7.59 -7.02
N PHE A 30 -9.50 -7.28 -7.65
CA PHE A 30 -8.32 -8.13 -7.78
C PHE A 30 -7.07 -7.43 -7.26
N PRO A 31 -6.03 -8.20 -6.87
CA PRO A 31 -4.74 -7.61 -6.49
C PRO A 31 -4.10 -6.75 -7.60
N ALA A 32 -4.41 -7.04 -8.86
CA ALA A 32 -3.98 -6.23 -10.00
C ALA A 32 -4.55 -4.81 -9.96
N ASP A 33 -5.74 -4.60 -9.39
CA ASP A 33 -6.34 -3.27 -9.26
C ASP A 33 -5.55 -2.41 -8.25
N VAL A 34 -5.11 -3.04 -7.15
CA VAL A 34 -4.22 -2.42 -6.16
C VAL A 34 -2.90 -2.03 -6.83
N ALA A 35 -2.28 -2.97 -7.55
CA ALA A 35 -1.02 -2.70 -8.24
C ALA A 35 -1.17 -1.58 -9.29
N LYS A 36 -2.26 -1.57 -10.06
CA LYS A 36 -2.56 -0.51 -11.02
C LYS A 36 -2.68 0.86 -10.36
N TYR A 37 -3.32 0.93 -9.20
CA TYR A 37 -3.50 2.18 -8.46
C TYR A 37 -2.19 2.69 -7.84
N PHE A 38 -1.43 1.81 -7.16
CA PHE A 38 -0.25 2.22 -6.40
C PHE A 38 1.05 2.26 -7.22
N ALA A 39 1.14 1.53 -8.34
CA ALA A 39 2.38 1.47 -9.11
C ALA A 39 2.88 2.85 -9.59
N PRO A 40 2.05 3.74 -10.18
CA PRO A 40 2.48 5.07 -10.58
C PRO A 40 3.05 5.92 -9.44
N LEU A 41 2.63 5.64 -8.20
CA LEU A 41 3.03 6.38 -7.01
C LEU A 41 4.38 5.88 -6.44
N LEU A 42 4.65 4.57 -6.56
CA LEU A 42 5.67 3.88 -5.76
C LEU A 42 6.80 3.20 -6.55
N ILE A 43 6.61 2.74 -7.80
CA ILE A 43 7.61 1.89 -8.48
C ILE A 43 8.93 2.58 -8.80
N HIS A 44 8.93 3.91 -8.86
CA HIS A 44 10.11 4.72 -9.16
C HIS A 44 10.75 5.32 -7.91
N GLU A 45 10.21 4.99 -6.73
CA GLU A 45 10.79 5.44 -5.48
C GLU A 45 12.07 4.67 -5.16
N SER A 46 13.10 5.42 -4.80
CA SER A 46 14.40 4.86 -4.38
C SER A 46 14.39 4.35 -2.94
N LYS A 47 13.29 4.60 -2.22
CA LYS A 47 13.04 4.17 -0.84
C LYS A 47 11.90 3.17 -0.81
N GLU A 48 11.89 2.35 0.23
CA GLU A 48 10.76 1.45 0.51
C GLU A 48 9.67 2.23 1.21
N TYR A 49 8.49 2.29 0.61
CA TYR A 49 7.29 2.88 1.18
C TYR A 49 6.38 1.76 1.64
N PHE A 50 5.98 1.80 2.90
CA PHE A 50 4.90 0.96 3.40
C PHE A 50 3.65 1.81 3.58
N MET A 51 2.62 1.51 2.81
CA MET A 51 1.36 2.22 2.76
C MET A 51 0.20 1.30 3.12
N ILE A 52 -0.92 1.92 3.47
CA ILE A 52 -2.20 1.26 3.63
C ILE A 52 -3.26 1.92 2.76
N ALA A 53 -4.17 1.12 2.22
CA ALA A 53 -5.41 1.55 1.58
C ALA A 53 -6.58 1.17 2.48
N MET A 54 -7.40 2.15 2.84
CA MET A 54 -8.62 1.95 3.63
C MET A 54 -9.79 1.78 2.67
N LEU A 55 -10.60 0.75 2.89
CA LEU A 55 -11.68 0.38 1.99
C LEU A 55 -13.05 0.60 2.62
N SER A 56 -14.00 1.12 1.84
CA SER A 56 -15.43 1.03 2.17
C SER A 56 -15.94 -0.41 2.06
N SER A 57 -17.16 -0.66 2.54
CA SER A 57 -17.84 -1.95 2.39
C SER A 57 -18.05 -2.36 0.92
N ALA A 58 -18.04 -1.40 -0.01
CA ALA A 58 -18.09 -1.63 -1.45
C ALA A 58 -16.71 -1.88 -2.08
N ARG A 59 -15.65 -2.09 -1.26
CA ARG A 59 -14.24 -2.25 -1.68
C ARG A 59 -13.66 -1.05 -2.42
N GLN A 60 -14.24 0.11 -2.22
CA GLN A 60 -13.74 1.36 -2.76
C GLN A 60 -12.63 1.90 -1.88
N ILE A 61 -11.51 2.36 -2.45
CA ILE A 61 -10.49 3.08 -1.68
C ILE A 61 -11.07 4.42 -1.22
N ILE A 62 -11.23 4.59 0.10
CA ILE A 62 -11.72 5.85 0.70
C ILE A 62 -10.59 6.72 1.24
N ALA A 63 -9.45 6.13 1.53
CA ALA A 63 -8.24 6.83 1.96
C ALA A 63 -7.01 5.97 1.72
N THR A 64 -5.85 6.63 1.65
CA THR A 64 -4.54 5.98 1.66
C THR A 64 -3.62 6.71 2.61
N SER A 65 -2.72 6.00 3.29
CA SER A 65 -1.74 6.62 4.16
C SER A 65 -0.39 5.93 4.09
N THR A 66 0.68 6.71 4.20
CA THR A 66 2.04 6.19 4.29
C THR A 66 2.38 5.98 5.75
N ILE A 67 2.62 4.73 6.15
CA ILE A 67 2.94 4.37 7.53
C ILE A 67 4.44 4.44 7.77
N SER A 68 5.23 4.09 6.76
CA SER A 68 6.67 4.04 6.89
C SER A 68 7.37 4.34 5.58
N ILE A 69 8.53 4.98 5.67
CA ILE A 69 9.45 5.22 4.55
C ILE A 69 10.84 4.77 5.01
N GLY A 70 11.30 3.64 4.52
CA GLY A 70 12.60 3.07 4.85
C GLY A 70 13.71 3.48 3.87
N SER A 71 14.92 3.65 4.41
CA SER A 71 16.15 3.37 3.66
C SER A 71 16.53 1.89 3.85
N LEU A 72 17.52 1.38 3.11
CA LEU A 72 17.99 -0.02 3.02
C LEU A 72 18.11 -0.86 4.33
N SER A 73 17.92 -0.26 5.50
CA SER A 73 17.93 -0.89 6.82
C SER A 73 16.52 -0.80 7.44
N ALA A 74 15.74 -1.86 7.25
CA ALA A 74 14.47 -2.22 7.88
C ALA A 74 13.83 -1.15 8.79
N THR A 75 12.83 -0.44 8.27
CA THR A 75 11.93 0.31 9.14
C THR A 75 10.83 -0.62 9.66
N THR A 76 10.70 -0.70 10.98
CA THR A 76 9.77 -1.62 11.64
C THR A 76 8.35 -1.08 11.55
N VAL A 77 7.54 -1.66 10.67
CA VAL A 77 6.09 -1.39 10.63
C VAL A 77 5.44 -2.09 11.84
N HIS A 78 4.85 -1.31 12.74
CA HIS A 78 4.20 -1.82 13.94
C HIS A 78 2.67 -1.72 13.81
N PRO A 79 1.89 -2.72 14.27
CA PRO A 79 0.42 -2.67 14.23
C PRO A 79 -0.18 -1.39 14.81
N ARG A 80 0.41 -0.87 15.89
CA ARG A 80 -0.05 0.39 16.52
C ARG A 80 -0.14 1.55 15.51
N GLU A 81 0.88 1.72 14.65
CA GLU A 81 0.94 2.85 13.72
C GLU A 81 -0.07 2.66 12.59
N VAL A 82 -0.15 1.43 12.06
CA VAL A 82 -1.10 1.04 11.02
C VAL A 82 -2.54 1.29 11.47
N PHE A 83 -2.91 0.77 12.65
CA PHE A 83 -4.29 0.82 13.11
C PHE A 83 -4.66 2.17 13.73
N MET A 84 -3.72 2.91 14.32
CA MET A 84 -3.96 4.30 14.74
C MET A 84 -4.41 5.15 13.55
N GLU A 85 -3.75 5.00 12.40
CA GLU A 85 -4.12 5.72 11.18
C GLU A 85 -5.43 5.21 10.59
N THR A 86 -5.60 3.88 10.53
CA THR A 86 -6.80 3.24 9.99
C THR A 86 -8.07 3.67 10.74
N LEU A 87 -8.01 3.79 12.07
CA LEU A 87 -9.14 4.15 12.93
C LEU A 87 -9.63 5.59 12.74
N ARG A 88 -8.90 6.43 12.00
CA ARG A 88 -9.32 7.80 11.66
C ARG A 88 -10.38 7.82 10.55
N TYR A 89 -10.61 6.68 9.89
CA TYR A 89 -11.49 6.56 8.74
C TYR A 89 -12.58 5.50 8.98
N PRO A 90 -13.81 5.69 8.47
CA PRO A 90 -14.89 4.72 8.57
C PRO A 90 -14.70 3.58 7.55
N CYS A 91 -13.60 2.84 7.67
CA CYS A 91 -13.28 1.74 6.77
C CYS A 91 -13.80 0.39 7.28
N SER A 92 -14.07 -0.51 6.34
CA SER A 92 -14.51 -1.89 6.61
C SER A 92 -13.36 -2.90 6.53
N ALA A 93 -12.24 -2.52 5.92
CA ALA A 93 -11.09 -3.37 5.66
C ALA A 93 -9.90 -2.50 5.24
N ILE A 94 -8.69 -3.08 5.30
CA ILE A 94 -7.49 -2.47 4.74
C ILE A 94 -6.74 -3.40 3.80
N ILE A 95 -6.00 -2.81 2.87
CA ILE A 95 -4.96 -3.47 2.07
C ILE A 95 -3.61 -2.86 2.43
N LEU A 96 -2.61 -3.70 2.65
CA LEU A 96 -1.24 -3.26 2.83
C LEU A 96 -0.55 -3.17 1.47
N VAL A 97 0.31 -2.18 1.26
CA VAL A 97 1.07 -2.03 0.02
C VAL A 97 2.49 -1.60 0.33
N HIS A 98 3.49 -2.23 -0.28
CA HIS A 98 4.83 -1.64 -0.31
C HIS A 98 5.56 -1.89 -1.61
N ASN A 99 6.58 -1.09 -1.90
CA ASN A 99 7.47 -1.29 -3.05
C ASN A 99 8.82 -1.86 -2.61
N HIS A 100 9.41 -2.66 -3.49
CA HIS A 100 10.82 -3.03 -3.44
C HIS A 100 11.59 -2.26 -4.51
N PRO A 101 12.45 -1.29 -4.15
CA PRO A 101 13.28 -0.54 -5.09
C PRO A 101 14.21 -1.44 -5.94
N SER A 102 14.55 -2.63 -5.44
CA SER A 102 15.29 -3.66 -6.17
C SER A 102 14.57 -4.15 -7.44
N GLY A 103 13.24 -3.97 -7.50
CA GLY A 103 12.38 -4.41 -8.60
C GLY A 103 11.87 -5.85 -8.50
N ASP A 104 12.34 -6.63 -7.53
CA ASP A 104 11.85 -7.98 -7.24
C ASP A 104 10.77 -7.92 -6.14
N PRO A 105 9.49 -8.24 -6.43
CA PRO A 105 8.41 -8.23 -5.45
C PRO A 105 8.38 -9.47 -4.56
N THR A 106 9.35 -10.38 -4.64
CA THR A 106 9.37 -11.58 -3.80
C THR A 106 9.41 -11.18 -2.32
N PRO A 107 8.47 -11.65 -1.48
CA PRO A 107 8.39 -11.24 -0.09
C PRO A 107 9.60 -11.73 0.72
N SER A 108 10.17 -10.85 1.52
CA SER A 108 11.17 -11.20 2.51
C SER A 108 10.54 -11.90 3.72
N LYS A 109 11.38 -12.48 4.59
CA LYS A 109 10.93 -13.02 5.88
C LYS A 109 10.28 -11.94 6.76
N ASN A 110 10.77 -10.70 6.67
CA ASN A 110 10.22 -9.59 7.42
C ASN A 110 8.81 -9.24 6.92
N ASP A 111 8.60 -9.18 5.61
CA ASP A 111 7.29 -8.88 5.02
C ASP A 111 6.26 -9.92 5.44
N ILE A 112 6.63 -11.21 5.40
CA ILE A 112 5.77 -12.31 5.86
C ILE A 112 5.42 -12.13 7.35
N SER A 113 6.42 -11.81 8.18
CA SER A 113 6.23 -11.63 9.62
C SER A 113 5.28 -10.46 9.93
N VAL A 114 5.56 -9.28 9.34
CA VAL A 114 4.74 -8.07 9.47
C VAL A 114 3.32 -8.32 8.99
N THR A 115 3.16 -8.95 7.81
CA THR A 115 1.83 -9.31 7.26
C THR A 115 1.04 -10.14 8.26
N ARG A 116 1.64 -11.21 8.80
CA ARG A 116 0.97 -12.11 9.75
C ARG A 116 0.61 -11.39 11.04
N GLN A 117 1.47 -10.50 11.52
CA GLN A 117 1.20 -9.70 12.71
C GLN A 117 0.02 -8.76 12.48
N LEU A 118 0.01 -8.03 11.37
CA LEU A 118 -1.06 -7.09 11.01
C LEU A 118 -2.39 -7.78 10.75
N VAL A 119 -2.40 -8.94 10.08
CA VAL A 119 -3.61 -9.75 9.88
C VAL A 119 -4.22 -10.18 11.22
N LYS A 120 -3.38 -10.63 12.17
CA LYS A 120 -3.85 -10.99 13.52
C LYS A 120 -4.42 -9.79 14.27
N SER A 121 -3.73 -8.65 14.22
CA SER A 121 -4.19 -7.42 14.87
C SER A 121 -5.49 -6.90 14.25
N GLY A 122 -5.62 -6.92 12.93
CA GLY A 122 -6.83 -6.50 12.24
C GLY A 122 -8.03 -7.36 12.60
N LYS A 123 -7.83 -8.67 12.78
CA LYS A 123 -8.88 -9.56 13.28
C LYS A 123 -9.34 -9.22 14.70
N ILE A 124 -8.44 -8.76 15.58
CA ILE A 124 -8.79 -8.37 16.96
C ILE A 124 -9.60 -7.07 16.96
N LEU A 125 -9.29 -6.16 16.04
CA LEU A 125 -9.93 -4.84 15.93
C LEU A 125 -11.17 -4.82 15.03
N ASP A 126 -11.60 -5.98 14.52
CA ASP A 126 -12.66 -6.11 13.50
C ASP A 126 -12.42 -5.26 12.24
N ILE A 127 -11.15 -5.05 11.89
CA ILE A 127 -10.72 -4.39 10.65
C ILE A 127 -9.81 -5.34 9.87
N PRO A 128 -10.37 -6.21 9.02
CA PRO A 128 -9.61 -7.24 8.33
C PRO A 128 -8.58 -6.64 7.35
N VAL A 129 -7.38 -7.23 7.36
CA VAL A 129 -6.38 -7.03 6.32
C VAL A 129 -6.68 -8.00 5.19
N ILE A 130 -7.22 -7.51 4.07
CA ILE A 130 -7.74 -8.39 3.02
C ILE A 130 -6.70 -8.79 1.97
N ASP A 131 -5.62 -8.02 1.83
CA ASP A 131 -4.44 -8.41 1.07
C ASP A 131 -3.21 -7.59 1.52
N HIS A 132 -2.05 -8.03 1.07
CA HIS A 132 -0.81 -7.27 1.09
C HIS A 132 -0.14 -7.40 -0.27
N VAL A 133 -0.01 -6.28 -0.99
CA VAL A 133 0.55 -6.24 -2.34
C VAL A 133 1.96 -5.65 -2.32
N ILE A 134 2.91 -6.39 -2.87
CA ILE A 134 4.31 -5.97 -3.00
C ILE A 134 4.58 -5.60 -4.45
N LEU A 135 5.08 -4.38 -4.67
CA LEU A 135 5.32 -3.82 -6.00
C LEU A 135 6.80 -3.90 -6.36
N GLY A 136 7.10 -4.55 -7.47
CA GLY A 136 8.38 -4.45 -8.18
C GLY A 136 8.24 -3.57 -9.44
N GLN A 137 9.29 -3.50 -10.26
CA GLN A 137 9.30 -2.58 -11.42
C GLN A 137 8.24 -2.92 -12.49
N LYS A 138 8.05 -4.21 -12.79
CA LYS A 138 7.13 -4.67 -13.87
C LYS A 138 6.18 -5.79 -13.41
N ARG A 139 6.25 -6.16 -12.14
CA ARG A 139 5.52 -7.27 -11.55
C ARG A 139 5.15 -6.92 -10.12
N PHE A 140 4.12 -7.57 -9.60
CA PHE A 140 3.71 -7.47 -8.21
C PHE A 140 3.47 -8.88 -7.66
N CYS A 141 3.42 -9.01 -6.33
CA CYS A 141 2.89 -10.22 -5.70
C CYS A 141 1.75 -9.86 -4.73
N SER A 142 0.82 -10.80 -4.56
CA SER A 142 -0.24 -10.75 -3.55
C SER A 142 0.06 -11.77 -2.47
N MET A 143 0.21 -11.32 -1.23
CA MET A 143 0.44 -12.20 -0.09
C MET A 143 -0.75 -13.12 0.17
N LYS A 144 -1.97 -12.68 -0.18
CA LYS A 144 -3.16 -13.54 -0.14
C LYS A 144 -3.09 -14.66 -1.18
N MET A 145 -2.74 -14.35 -2.43
CA MET A 145 -2.59 -15.39 -3.47
C MET A 145 -1.47 -16.38 -3.15
N LEU A 146 -0.42 -15.93 -2.47
CA LEU A 146 0.67 -16.77 -1.98
C LEU A 146 0.31 -17.58 -0.71
N GLY A 147 -0.89 -17.40 -0.15
CA GLY A 147 -1.37 -18.17 1.01
C GLY A 147 -0.88 -17.68 2.38
N TYR A 148 -0.31 -16.48 2.46
CA TYR A 148 0.12 -15.89 3.74
C TYR A 148 -1.02 -15.20 4.50
N ILE A 149 -2.13 -14.90 3.81
CA ILE A 149 -3.37 -14.34 4.37
C ILE A 149 -4.48 -15.34 4.07
N LYS A 150 -5.30 -15.65 5.08
CA LYS A 150 -6.42 -16.60 4.99
C LYS A 150 -7.73 -15.85 4.76
#